data_AF-A0A7S2UQ27-F1
#
_entry.id   AF-A0A7S2UQ27-F1
#
_cell.length_a   1.000
_cell.length_b   1.000
_cell.length_c   1.000
_cell.angle_alpha   90.00
_cell.angle_beta   90.00
_cell.angle_gamma   90.00
#
_symmetry.space_group_name_H-M   'P 1'
#
loop_
_entity.id
_entity.type
_entity.pdbx_description
1 polymer ?
#
loop_
_entity_poly.entity_id
_entity_poly.type
_entity_poly.pdbx_seq_one_letter_code
_entity_poly.pdbx_strand_id
1 'polypeptide(L)'
;TDWRIFPVLTLWIAFGYCCRQLLLRPAAAILNNDFWLHSRRVMLIGVFSFLFIPFLLSSNLIVPIGLMKGDRVIYLPLLGFCILEALAFKCLFCAPPKEDAKKERMPFGHLLGIHWRGHFGLMVQLSLFVMKTRERNLAWSTSFRLWKSAFEVNPVSRHTRYNYGYELALQGDFEASEQVMRSIGNPHDDSPASTFLYGLVLQNLGRCVQAQPLIEEALGMVVEGYASDDTFNKEDDDVDGAATATAPKRHRGESSSRIASNLLVVKALCEPDIGLKGKIMFEAVQTDPQNDYAVSQANALVKQMERAQQFSNTKR
;
A
#
# COMPACT_ATOMS: atom_id res chain seq x y z
N THR A 1 -7.46 -17.02 12.14
CA THR A 1 -6.14 -16.82 12.77
C THR A 1 -5.11 -16.69 11.67
N ASP A 2 -4.46 -15.53 11.56
CA ASP A 2 -3.54 -15.26 10.46
C ASP A 2 -2.22 -16.04 10.65
N TRP A 3 -1.89 -16.96 9.74
CA TRP A 3 -0.67 -17.77 9.79
C TRP A 3 0.61 -16.93 9.74
N ARG A 4 0.52 -15.68 9.30
CA ARG A 4 1.60 -14.69 9.29
C ARG A 4 2.09 -14.31 10.68
N ILE A 5 1.33 -14.62 11.73
CA ILE A 5 1.73 -14.41 13.14
C ILE A 5 2.89 -15.34 13.52
N PHE A 6 2.98 -16.56 12.96
CA PHE A 6 4.02 -17.52 13.33
C PHE A 6 5.44 -17.02 13.03
N PRO A 7 5.78 -16.50 11.83
CA PRO A 7 7.08 -15.88 11.58
C PRO A 7 7.44 -14.76 12.56
N VAL A 8 6.47 -13.91 12.90
CA VAL A 8 6.67 -12.80 13.85
C VAL A 8 6.96 -13.35 15.25
N LEU A 9 6.18 -14.33 15.71
CA LEU A 9 6.43 -15.01 16.98
C LEU A 9 7.79 -15.72 17.00
N THR A 10 8.18 -16.39 15.92
CA THR A 10 9.50 -17.02 15.84
C THR A 10 10.63 -16.00 15.92
N LEU A 11 10.46 -14.82 15.31
CA LEU A 11 11.41 -13.72 15.41
C LEU A 11 11.51 -13.20 16.84
N TRP A 12 10.38 -13.01 17.53
CA TRP A 12 10.36 -12.55 18.92
C TRP A 12 10.86 -13.60 19.92
N ILE A 13 10.59 -14.89 19.69
CA ILE A 13 11.12 -15.99 20.49
C ILE A 13 12.63 -16.09 20.28
N ALA A 14 13.12 -15.96 19.04
CA ALA A 14 14.56 -15.92 18.75
C ALA A 14 15.22 -14.70 19.41
N PHE A 15 14.59 -13.52 19.34
CA PHE A 15 15.04 -12.31 20.04
C PHE A 15 15.09 -12.52 21.56
N GLY A 16 14.03 -13.07 22.15
CA GLY A 16 13.96 -13.39 23.58
C GLY A 16 15.01 -14.41 24.00
N TYR A 17 15.27 -15.42 23.17
CA TYR A 17 16.35 -16.38 23.37
C TYR A 17 17.74 -15.72 23.32
N CYS A 18 17.98 -14.81 22.37
CA CYS A 18 19.21 -14.03 22.30
C CYS A 18 19.40 -13.13 23.53
N CYS A 19 18.33 -12.46 23.99
CA CYS A 19 18.35 -11.68 25.24
C CYS A 19 18.60 -12.56 26.46
N ARG A 20 18.02 -13.77 26.51
CA ARG A 20 18.26 -14.74 27.57
C ARG A 20 19.72 -15.21 27.59
N GLN A 21 20.30 -15.52 26.44
CA GLN A 21 21.71 -15.89 26.30
C GLN A 21 22.65 -14.73 26.66
N LEU A 22 22.21 -13.50 26.45
CA LEU A 22 22.92 -12.29 26.85
C LEU A 22 22.94 -12.06 28.37
N LEU A 23 21.82 -12.35 29.04
CA LEU A 23 21.59 -12.05 30.46
C LEU A 23 22.00 -13.20 31.39
N LEU A 24 21.86 -14.46 30.97
CA LEU A 24 22.03 -15.63 31.85
C LEU A 24 23.31 -16.45 31.64
N ARG A 25 24.12 -16.17 30.61
CA ARG A 25 25.44 -16.81 30.53
C ARG A 25 26.41 -16.13 31.50
N PRO A 26 27.04 -16.86 32.43
CA PRO A 26 27.99 -16.28 33.36
C PRO A 26 29.14 -15.65 32.58
N ALA A 27 29.38 -14.35 32.81
CA ALA A 27 30.44 -13.60 32.15
C ALA A 27 31.80 -14.32 32.21
N ALA A 28 32.03 -15.08 33.28
CA ALA A 28 33.24 -15.87 33.53
C ALA A 28 33.53 -16.96 32.48
N ALA A 29 32.53 -17.62 31.88
CA ALA A 29 32.76 -18.67 30.89
C ALA A 29 33.01 -18.11 29.46
N ILE A 30 32.70 -16.82 29.23
CA ILE A 30 32.80 -16.16 27.92
C ILE A 30 34.08 -15.32 27.82
N LEU A 31 34.57 -14.77 28.94
CA LEU A 31 35.78 -13.94 29.00
C LEU A 31 37.07 -14.68 28.63
N ASN A 32 37.07 -16.03 28.65
CA ASN A 32 38.25 -16.83 28.28
C ASN A 32 38.38 -17.11 26.78
N ASN A 33 37.39 -16.75 25.95
CA ASN A 33 37.42 -17.13 24.53
C ASN A 33 36.98 -15.96 23.63
N ASP A 34 37.96 -15.34 22.97
CA ASP A 34 37.82 -14.14 22.13
C ASP A 34 36.76 -14.30 21.02
N PHE A 35 36.58 -15.52 20.50
CA PHE A 35 35.61 -15.81 19.45
C PHE A 35 34.16 -15.61 19.93
N TRP A 36 33.83 -16.08 21.13
CA TRP A 36 32.49 -15.96 21.71
C TRP A 36 32.18 -14.54 22.14
N LEU A 37 33.18 -13.83 22.68
CA LEU A 37 33.05 -12.43 23.05
C LEU A 37 32.79 -11.54 21.81
N HIS A 38 33.54 -11.75 20.73
CA HIS A 38 33.35 -11.03 19.47
C HIS A 38 31.98 -11.32 18.85
N SER A 39 31.58 -12.60 18.76
CA SER A 39 30.29 -13.02 18.22
C SER A 39 29.11 -12.41 18.99
N ARG A 40 29.20 -12.34 20.32
CA ARG A 40 28.19 -11.69 21.18
C ARG A 40 28.08 -10.19 20.89
N ARG A 41 29.21 -9.47 20.75
CA ARG A 41 29.19 -8.03 20.43
C ARG A 41 28.52 -7.77 19.08
N VAL A 42 28.88 -8.54 18.05
CA VAL A 42 28.28 -8.44 16.71
C VAL A 42 26.77 -8.71 16.75
N MET A 43 26.35 -9.76 17.47
CA MET A 43 24.93 -10.08 17.64
C MET A 43 24.16 -8.92 18.28
N LEU A 44 24.70 -8.31 19.33
CA LEU A 44 24.04 -7.22 20.04
C LEU A 44 23.90 -5.97 19.19
N ILE A 45 24.95 -5.62 18.45
CA ILE A 45 24.93 -4.49 17.52
C ILE A 45 23.90 -4.75 16.41
N GLY A 46 23.89 -5.95 15.81
CA GLY A 46 22.91 -6.33 14.79
C GLY A 46 21.47 -6.26 15.29
N VAL A 47 21.20 -6.83 16.47
CA VAL A 47 19.86 -6.86 17.08
C VAL A 47 19.39 -5.49 17.53
N PHE A 48 20.15 -4.76 18.34
CA PHE A 48 19.66 -3.52 18.96
C PHE A 48 19.84 -2.31 18.06
N SER A 49 21.05 -2.11 17.51
CA SER A 49 21.38 -0.90 16.76
C SER A 49 20.77 -0.89 15.36
N PHE A 50 20.74 -2.04 14.68
CA PHE A 50 20.31 -2.11 13.28
C PHE A 50 18.92 -2.73 13.08
N LEU A 51 18.51 -3.71 13.90
CA LEU A 51 17.20 -4.36 13.75
C LEU A 51 16.09 -3.68 14.59
N PHE A 52 16.21 -3.72 15.92
CA PHE A 52 15.13 -3.37 16.84
C PHE A 52 14.86 -1.87 16.90
N ILE A 53 15.86 -1.03 17.18
CA ILE A 53 15.66 0.43 17.33
C ILE A 53 15.14 1.05 16.02
N PRO A 54 15.73 0.78 14.85
CA PRO A 54 15.21 1.31 13.58
C PRO A 54 13.82 0.78 13.24
N PHE A 55 13.52 -0.50 13.55
CA PHE A 55 12.18 -1.05 13.33
C PHE A 55 11.14 -0.39 14.26
N LEU A 56 11.49 -0.19 15.53
CA LEU A 56 10.61 0.43 16.52
C LEU A 56 10.29 1.88 16.13
N LEU A 57 11.31 2.68 15.80
CA LEU A 57 11.13 4.08 15.36
C LEU A 57 10.26 4.19 14.10
N SER A 58 10.30 3.17 13.24
CA SER A 58 9.52 3.11 12.00
C SER A 58 8.19 2.35 12.08
N SER A 59 7.87 1.76 13.23
CA SER A 59 6.70 0.88 13.37
C SER A 59 5.39 1.64 13.56
N ASN A 60 5.44 2.98 13.63
CA ASN A 60 4.32 3.85 13.97
C ASN A 60 3.67 3.54 15.34
N LEU A 61 4.31 2.72 16.18
CA LEU A 61 3.82 2.37 17.52
C LEU A 61 3.98 3.53 18.51
N ILE A 62 5.05 4.32 18.38
CA ILE A 62 5.34 5.46 19.27
C ILE A 62 4.71 6.73 18.70
N VAL A 63 4.88 6.96 17.40
CA VAL A 63 4.32 8.11 16.68
C VAL A 63 3.61 7.61 15.43
N PRO A 64 2.27 7.67 15.37
CA PRO A 64 1.53 7.23 14.19
C PRO A 64 1.68 8.25 13.06
N ILE A 65 2.63 8.00 12.15
CA ILE A 65 2.77 8.73 10.90
C ILE A 65 1.82 8.03 9.92
N GLY A 66 0.72 8.68 9.50
CA GLY A 66 -0.38 8.10 8.69
C GLY A 66 0.00 7.58 7.28
N LEU A 67 1.27 7.27 7.05
CA LEU A 67 1.81 6.71 5.82
C LEU A 67 2.02 5.21 5.97
N MET A 68 1.74 4.47 4.89
CA MET A 68 2.14 3.07 4.79
C MET A 68 3.66 2.97 4.95
N LYS A 69 4.12 1.93 5.66
CA LYS A 69 5.55 1.70 5.90
C LYS A 69 6.24 1.49 4.55
N GLY A 70 6.94 2.50 4.07
CA GLY A 70 7.65 2.43 2.79
C GLY A 70 8.85 1.50 2.88
N ASP A 71 9.20 0.86 1.76
CA ASP A 71 10.28 -0.13 1.69
C ASP A 71 11.65 0.45 2.14
N ARG A 72 11.88 1.74 1.90
CA ARG A 72 13.11 2.41 2.36
C ARG A 72 13.30 2.41 3.88
N VAL A 73 12.20 2.27 4.62
CA VAL A 73 12.22 2.32 6.08
C VAL A 73 12.64 0.97 6.68
N ILE A 74 12.53 -0.12 5.91
CA ILE A 74 12.97 -1.46 6.33
C ILE A 74 14.44 -1.77 5.98
N TYR A 75 15.16 -0.89 5.27
CA TYR A 75 16.55 -1.13 4.87
C TYR A 75 17.52 -1.27 6.06
N LEU A 76 17.40 -0.42 7.08
CA LEU A 76 18.21 -0.52 8.30
C LEU A 76 17.88 -1.80 9.10
N PRO A 77 16.60 -2.11 9.36
CA PRO A 77 16.22 -3.40 9.92
C PRO A 77 16.76 -4.61 9.15
N LEU A 78 16.70 -4.59 7.82
CA LEU A 78 17.23 -5.64 6.95
C LEU A 78 18.75 -5.77 7.08
N LEU A 79 19.49 -4.67 7.22
CA LEU A 79 20.93 -4.72 7.50
C LEU A 79 21.21 -5.45 8.81
N GLY A 80 20.43 -5.19 9.86
CA GLY A 80 20.52 -5.91 11.13
C GLY A 80 20.28 -7.41 10.95
N PHE A 81 19.28 -7.79 10.15
CA PHE A 81 19.02 -9.19 9.80
C PHE A 81 20.21 -9.84 9.06
N CYS A 82 20.79 -9.18 8.05
CA CYS A 82 21.95 -9.68 7.30
C CYS A 82 23.18 -9.91 8.20
N ILE A 83 23.43 -9.03 9.17
CA ILE A 83 24.52 -9.19 10.14
C ILE A 83 24.32 -10.46 10.98
N LEU A 84 23.09 -10.71 11.43
CA LEU A 84 22.75 -11.89 12.23
C LEU A 84 22.84 -13.17 11.40
N GLU A 85 22.40 -13.12 10.15
CA GLU A 85 22.48 -14.23 9.22
C GLU A 85 23.94 -14.60 8.91
N ALA A 86 24.79 -13.61 8.66
CA ALA A 86 26.23 -13.83 8.46
C ALA A 86 26.89 -14.45 9.70
N LEU A 87 26.50 -14.02 10.91
CA LEU A 87 26.98 -14.61 12.15
C LEU A 87 26.48 -16.07 12.33
N ALA A 88 25.22 -16.34 11.99
CA ALA A 88 24.65 -17.68 12.04
C ALA A 88 25.39 -18.63 11.09
N PHE A 89 25.68 -18.19 9.86
CA PHE A 89 26.50 -18.97 8.93
C PHE A 89 27.93 -19.16 9.45
N LYS A 90 28.56 -18.13 10.02
CA LYS A 90 29.88 -18.27 10.64
C LYS A 90 29.89 -19.35 11.74
N CYS A 91 28.86 -19.41 12.58
CA CYS A 91 28.74 -20.46 13.61
C CYS A 91 28.45 -21.86 13.03
N LEU A 92 27.70 -21.94 11.93
CA LEU A 92 27.36 -23.21 11.28
C LEU A 92 28.50 -23.79 10.44
N PHE A 93 29.29 -22.95 9.78
CA PHE A 93 30.39 -23.35 8.90
C PHE A 93 31.74 -23.42 9.62
N CYS A 94 31.97 -22.60 10.66
CA CYS A 94 33.21 -22.60 11.43
C CYS A 94 32.94 -23.15 12.84
N ALA A 95 33.24 -24.43 13.07
CA ALA A 95 33.28 -24.98 14.42
C ALA A 95 34.36 -24.27 15.26
N PRO A 96 34.12 -23.98 16.54
CA PRO A 96 35.19 -23.44 17.40
C PRO A 96 36.32 -24.46 17.47
N PRO A 97 37.60 -24.03 17.41
CA PRO A 97 38.70 -24.92 17.73
C PRO A 97 38.50 -25.43 19.17
N LYS A 98 38.50 -26.75 19.36
CA LYS A 98 38.50 -27.34 20.71
C LYS A 98 39.76 -26.85 21.44
N GLU A 99 39.60 -26.33 22.65
CA GLU A 99 40.68 -25.78 23.48
C GLU A 99 41.81 -26.80 23.77
N ASP A 100 41.55 -28.11 23.61
CA ASP A 100 42.53 -29.18 23.89
C ASP A 100 43.19 -29.82 22.64
N ALA A 101 42.94 -29.31 21.43
CA ALA A 101 43.52 -29.91 20.23
C ALA A 101 44.97 -29.43 20.04
N LYS A 102 45.92 -30.22 20.58
CA LYS A 102 47.29 -30.29 20.04
C LYS A 102 47.22 -30.32 18.51
N LYS A 103 48.18 -29.63 17.90
CA LYS A 103 48.39 -29.40 16.46
C LYS A 103 48.48 -30.69 15.63
N GLU A 104 47.44 -31.50 15.61
CA GLU A 104 47.26 -32.62 14.70
C GLU A 104 46.48 -32.14 13.48
N ARG A 105 47.01 -32.46 12.31
CA ARG A 105 46.47 -32.10 11.01
C ARG A 105 45.02 -32.61 10.94
N MET A 106 44.07 -31.69 10.89
CA MET A 106 42.65 -31.98 10.80
C MET A 106 42.38 -32.89 9.59
N PRO A 107 41.76 -34.08 9.75
CA PRO A 107 41.42 -34.92 8.62
C PRO A 107 40.35 -34.24 7.76
N PHE A 108 40.60 -34.20 6.46
CA PHE A 108 39.77 -33.57 5.41
C PHE A 108 38.27 -33.95 5.48
N GLY A 109 37.92 -35.10 6.08
CA GLY A 109 36.53 -35.58 6.23
C GLY A 109 35.68 -34.87 7.29
N HIS A 110 36.27 -34.28 8.34
CA HIS A 110 35.50 -33.58 9.38
C HIS A 110 35.08 -32.16 8.94
N LEU A 111 35.81 -31.60 7.97
CA LEU A 111 35.43 -30.37 7.29
C LEU A 111 34.16 -30.61 6.44
N LEU A 112 34.07 -31.72 5.69
CA LEU A 112 32.91 -32.04 4.85
C LEU A 112 31.61 -32.30 5.63
N GLY A 113 31.68 -32.93 6.82
CA GLY A 113 30.49 -33.31 7.61
C GLY A 113 29.74 -32.14 8.28
N ILE A 114 30.43 -31.03 8.56
CA ILE A 114 29.82 -29.79 9.09
C ILE A 114 29.34 -28.89 7.94
N HIS A 115 30.03 -28.92 6.80
CA HIS A 115 29.66 -28.16 5.60
C HIS A 115 28.33 -28.61 4.99
N TRP A 116 28.02 -29.92 4.92
CA TRP A 116 26.81 -30.36 4.21
C TRP A 116 25.51 -29.85 4.87
N ARG A 117 25.45 -29.79 6.21
CA ARG A 117 24.29 -29.27 6.94
C ARG A 117 24.12 -27.77 6.73
N GLY A 118 25.23 -27.02 6.74
CA GLY A 118 25.23 -25.57 6.47
C GLY A 118 24.85 -25.26 5.02
N HIS A 119 25.43 -25.97 4.05
CA HIS A 119 25.09 -25.83 2.63
C HIS A 119 23.65 -26.23 2.34
N PHE A 120 23.16 -27.30 2.95
CA PHE A 120 21.76 -27.71 2.85
C PHE A 120 20.83 -26.63 3.40
N GLY A 121 21.13 -26.06 4.58
CA GLY A 121 20.38 -24.94 5.15
C GLY A 121 20.35 -23.71 4.25
N LEU A 122 21.51 -23.33 3.69
CA LEU A 122 21.63 -22.23 2.74
C LEU A 122 20.81 -22.49 1.46
N MET A 123 20.88 -23.71 0.89
CA MET A 123 20.11 -24.08 -0.31
C MET A 123 18.61 -24.04 -0.06
N VAL A 124 18.14 -24.53 1.08
CA VAL A 124 16.72 -24.44 1.48
C VAL A 124 16.31 -22.97 1.59
N GLN A 125 17.10 -22.14 2.26
CA GLN A 125 16.80 -20.72 2.43
C GLN A 125 16.75 -19.97 1.09
N LEU A 126 17.75 -20.19 0.21
CA LEU A 126 17.76 -19.60 -1.13
C LEU A 126 16.54 -20.04 -1.95
N SER A 127 16.15 -21.32 -1.85
CA SER A 127 14.96 -21.83 -2.51
C SER A 127 13.69 -21.12 -2.02
N LEU A 128 13.54 -20.93 -0.71
CA LEU A 128 12.42 -20.18 -0.13
C LEU A 128 12.41 -18.72 -0.60
N PHE A 129 13.56 -18.06 -0.68
CA PHE A 129 13.66 -16.70 -1.21
C PHE A 129 13.30 -16.63 -2.69
N VAL A 130 13.77 -17.57 -3.52
CA VAL A 130 13.38 -17.66 -4.93
C VAL A 130 11.86 -17.86 -5.06
N MET A 131 11.27 -18.74 -4.25
CA MET A 131 9.81 -18.94 -4.23
C MET A 131 9.06 -17.66 -3.85
N LYS A 132 9.52 -16.94 -2.82
CA LYS A 132 8.92 -15.68 -2.37
C LYS A 132 9.06 -14.57 -3.39
N THR A 133 10.22 -14.45 -4.03
CA THR A 133 10.47 -13.50 -5.12
C THR A 133 9.58 -13.81 -6.31
N ARG A 134 9.40 -15.09 -6.66
CA ARG A 134 8.49 -15.51 -7.74
C ARG A 134 7.03 -15.17 -7.43
N GLU A 135 6.56 -15.49 -6.22
CA GLU A 135 5.22 -15.13 -5.74
C GLU A 135 4.99 -13.62 -5.86
N ARG A 136 5.96 -12.82 -5.40
CA ARG A 136 5.88 -11.36 -5.48
C ARG A 136 5.90 -10.87 -6.94
N ASN A 137 6.79 -11.37 -7.78
CA ASN A 137 6.84 -11.00 -9.20
C ASN A 137 5.53 -11.30 -9.93
N LEU A 138 4.85 -12.39 -9.59
CA LEU A 138 3.52 -12.71 -10.14
C LEU A 138 2.43 -11.77 -9.63
N ALA A 139 2.54 -11.25 -8.40
CA ALA A 139 1.63 -10.23 -7.91
C ALA A 139 1.82 -8.91 -8.67
N TRP A 140 3.06 -8.55 -9.01
CA TRP A 140 3.38 -7.35 -9.79
C TRP A 140 3.14 -7.47 -11.30
N SER A 141 2.70 -8.63 -11.81
CA SER A 141 2.55 -8.82 -13.25
C SER A 141 1.40 -8.01 -13.85
N THR A 142 0.35 -7.72 -13.07
CA THR A 142 -0.81 -6.93 -13.50
C THR A 142 -1.36 -6.12 -12.33
N SER A 143 -1.95 -4.96 -12.62
CA SER A 143 -2.56 -4.09 -11.61
C SER A 143 -3.61 -4.83 -10.77
N PHE A 144 -4.48 -5.62 -11.42
CA PHE A 144 -5.43 -6.48 -10.71
C PHE A 144 -4.78 -7.43 -9.69
N ARG A 145 -3.72 -8.15 -10.07
CA ARG A 145 -3.06 -9.11 -9.14
C ARG A 145 -2.35 -8.39 -8.00
N LEU A 146 -1.80 -7.21 -8.28
CA LEU A 146 -1.15 -6.37 -7.28
C LEU A 146 -2.16 -5.93 -6.22
N TRP A 147 -3.30 -5.38 -6.67
CA TRP A 147 -4.34 -4.88 -5.76
C TRP A 147 -5.10 -5.99 -5.06
N LYS A 148 -5.33 -7.12 -5.72
CA LYS A 148 -5.88 -8.33 -5.08
C LYS A 148 -4.97 -8.80 -3.94
N SER A 149 -3.67 -8.96 -4.20
CA SER A 149 -2.71 -9.37 -3.18
C SER A 149 -2.63 -8.35 -2.03
N ALA A 150 -2.66 -7.06 -2.34
CA ALA A 150 -2.67 -6.00 -1.33
C ALA A 150 -3.93 -6.04 -0.45
N PHE A 151 -5.11 -6.25 -1.03
CA PHE A 151 -6.37 -6.39 -0.32
C PHE A 151 -6.42 -7.65 0.56
N GLU A 152 -5.90 -8.79 0.08
CA GLU A 152 -5.77 -10.02 0.89
C GLU A 152 -4.80 -9.87 2.07
N VAL A 153 -3.82 -8.95 1.97
CA VAL A 153 -2.90 -8.66 3.06
C VAL A 153 -3.50 -7.68 4.06
N ASN A 154 -4.12 -6.60 3.60
CA ASN A 154 -4.69 -5.56 4.44
C ASN A 154 -6.08 -5.15 3.93
N PRO A 155 -7.14 -5.95 4.18
CA PRO A 155 -8.48 -5.65 3.68
C PRO A 155 -9.10 -4.42 4.35
N VAL A 156 -8.49 -3.93 5.44
CA VAL A 156 -8.98 -2.80 6.23
C VAL A 156 -8.54 -1.45 5.63
N SER A 157 -7.53 -1.42 4.79
CA SER A 157 -7.06 -0.15 4.20
C SER A 157 -8.02 0.36 3.13
N ARG A 158 -8.45 1.61 3.29
CA ARG A 158 -9.31 2.31 2.30
C ARG A 158 -8.66 2.37 0.92
N HIS A 159 -7.37 2.66 0.87
CA HIS A 159 -6.59 2.67 -0.37
C HIS A 159 -6.58 1.32 -1.09
N THR A 160 -6.44 0.20 -0.37
CA THR A 160 -6.49 -1.13 -1.00
C THR A 160 -7.89 -1.51 -1.47
N ARG A 161 -8.93 -1.11 -0.72
CA ARG A 161 -10.33 -1.33 -1.13
C ARG A 161 -10.67 -0.56 -2.39
N TYR A 162 -10.31 0.73 -2.43
CA TYR A 162 -10.54 1.60 -3.59
C TYR A 162 -9.92 1.01 -4.85
N ASN A 163 -8.61 0.72 -4.80
CA ASN A 163 -7.91 0.24 -6.00
C ASN A 163 -8.29 -1.18 -6.39
N TYR A 164 -8.54 -2.10 -5.44
CA TYR A 164 -9.00 -3.45 -5.78
C TYR A 164 -10.43 -3.43 -6.35
N GLY A 165 -11.32 -2.62 -5.77
CA GLY A 165 -12.67 -2.39 -6.29
C GLY A 165 -12.66 -1.76 -7.69
N TYR A 166 -11.76 -0.80 -7.94
CA TYR A 166 -11.55 -0.21 -9.27
C TYR A 166 -11.17 -1.27 -10.31
N GLU A 167 -10.18 -2.12 -10.00
CA GLU A 167 -9.74 -3.18 -10.91
C GLU A 167 -10.85 -4.23 -11.16
N LEU A 168 -11.68 -4.54 -10.16
CA LEU A 168 -12.86 -5.40 -10.33
C LEU A 168 -13.89 -4.76 -11.27
N ALA A 169 -14.15 -3.46 -11.11
CA ALA A 169 -15.05 -2.71 -12.00
C ALA A 169 -14.52 -2.69 -13.44
N LEU A 170 -13.21 -2.54 -13.65
CA LEU A 170 -12.59 -2.65 -14.97
C LEU A 170 -12.74 -4.04 -15.61
N GLN A 171 -12.79 -5.10 -14.81
CA GLN A 171 -13.09 -6.45 -15.28
C GLN A 171 -14.59 -6.71 -15.55
N GLY A 172 -15.45 -5.76 -15.18
CA GLY A 172 -16.91 -5.89 -15.28
C GLY A 172 -17.56 -6.65 -14.12
N ASP A 173 -16.80 -7.04 -13.09
CA ASP A 173 -17.34 -7.69 -11.89
C ASP A 173 -17.81 -6.62 -10.88
N PHE A 174 -18.92 -5.97 -11.22
CA PHE A 174 -19.47 -4.87 -10.44
C PHE A 174 -20.02 -5.33 -9.09
N GLU A 175 -20.50 -6.58 -8.96
CA GLU A 175 -21.03 -7.09 -7.69
C GLU A 175 -19.88 -7.32 -6.68
N ALA A 176 -18.77 -7.91 -7.11
CA ALA A 176 -17.60 -8.03 -6.25
C ALA A 176 -16.98 -6.66 -5.93
N SER A 177 -16.97 -5.75 -6.89
CA SER A 177 -16.52 -4.36 -6.68
C SER A 177 -17.36 -3.67 -5.61
N GLU A 178 -18.69 -3.78 -5.67
CA GLU A 178 -19.61 -3.20 -4.68
C GLU A 178 -19.35 -3.76 -3.29
N GLN A 179 -19.16 -5.07 -3.14
CA GLN A 179 -18.88 -5.70 -1.84
C GLN A 179 -17.57 -5.19 -1.21
N VAL A 180 -16.54 -5.00 -2.03
CA VAL A 180 -15.23 -4.49 -1.58
C VAL A 180 -15.31 -3.00 -1.24
N MET A 181 -16.04 -2.21 -2.04
CA MET A 181 -16.08 -0.75 -1.93
C MET A 181 -17.16 -0.22 -0.99
N ARG A 182 -18.16 -1.00 -0.60
CA ARG A 182 -19.30 -0.53 0.22
C ARG A 182 -18.89 0.27 1.45
N SER A 183 -17.83 -0.16 2.15
CA SER A 183 -17.37 0.51 3.38
C SER A 183 -16.58 1.81 3.15
N ILE A 184 -16.29 2.18 1.91
CA ILE A 184 -15.58 3.42 1.52
C ILE A 184 -16.40 4.25 0.51
N GLY A 185 -17.62 3.81 0.21
CA GLY A 185 -18.48 4.46 -0.78
C GLY A 185 -19.10 5.74 -0.26
N ASN A 186 -19.29 5.86 1.07
CA ASN A 186 -19.79 7.09 1.67
C ASN A 186 -18.66 8.16 1.65
N PRO A 187 -18.96 9.39 1.18
CA PRO A 187 -17.97 10.46 1.10
C PRO A 187 -17.33 10.82 2.45
N HIS A 188 -18.02 10.61 3.57
CA HIS A 188 -17.50 10.81 4.93
C HIS A 188 -16.54 9.70 5.40
N ASP A 189 -16.65 8.48 4.85
CA ASP A 189 -15.81 7.36 5.26
C ASP A 189 -14.40 7.42 4.64
N ASP A 190 -14.29 8.00 3.44
CA ASP A 190 -13.02 8.14 2.72
C ASP A 190 -12.85 9.49 2.01
N SER A 191 -13.48 9.67 0.85
CA SER A 191 -13.42 10.91 0.09
C SER A 191 -14.53 10.99 -0.99
N PRO A 192 -14.92 12.20 -1.42
CA PRO A 192 -15.83 12.38 -2.56
C PRO A 192 -15.35 11.73 -3.87
N ALA A 193 -14.03 11.62 -4.08
CA ALA A 193 -13.46 10.93 -5.24
C ALA A 193 -13.72 9.41 -5.20
N SER A 194 -13.67 8.81 -4.01
CA SER A 194 -14.03 7.40 -3.80
C SER A 194 -15.51 7.14 -4.05
N THR A 195 -16.37 8.09 -3.67
CA THR A 195 -17.81 8.06 -3.94
C THR A 195 -18.13 8.11 -5.43
N PHE A 196 -17.38 8.85 -6.24
CA PHE A 196 -17.55 8.83 -7.71
C PHE A 196 -17.44 7.41 -8.26
N LEU A 197 -16.35 6.70 -7.93
CA LEU A 197 -16.14 5.35 -8.43
C LEU A 197 -17.20 4.37 -7.91
N TYR A 198 -17.56 4.47 -6.63
CA TYR A 198 -18.62 3.63 -6.05
C TYR A 198 -19.99 3.91 -6.71
N GLY A 199 -20.30 5.18 -6.97
CA GLY A 199 -21.49 5.59 -7.70
C GLY A 199 -21.54 5.02 -9.11
N LEU A 200 -20.40 4.98 -9.82
CA LEU A 200 -20.30 4.34 -11.14
C LEU A 200 -20.56 2.83 -11.06
N VAL A 201 -20.04 2.15 -10.04
CA VAL A 201 -20.31 0.72 -9.79
C VAL A 201 -21.81 0.49 -9.55
N LEU A 202 -22.44 1.28 -8.68
CA LEU A 202 -23.88 1.20 -8.41
C LEU A 202 -24.72 1.49 -9.67
N GLN A 203 -24.30 2.45 -10.48
CA GLN A 203 -24.95 2.77 -11.75
C GLN A 203 -24.89 1.60 -12.73
N ASN A 204 -23.75 0.92 -12.86
CA ASN A 204 -23.61 -0.27 -13.70
C ASN A 204 -24.44 -1.46 -13.18
N LEU A 205 -24.67 -1.54 -11.86
CA LEU A 205 -25.59 -2.49 -11.25
C LEU A 205 -27.08 -2.09 -11.37
N GLY A 206 -27.40 -0.94 -11.96
CA GLY A 206 -28.77 -0.41 -12.05
C GLY A 206 -29.32 0.14 -10.73
N ARG A 207 -28.49 0.31 -9.70
CA ARG A 207 -28.87 0.75 -8.34
C ARG A 207 -28.78 2.28 -8.19
N CYS A 208 -29.26 3.03 -9.17
CA CYS A 208 -29.17 4.50 -9.18
C CYS A 208 -29.87 5.17 -7.99
N VAL A 209 -30.95 4.57 -7.46
CA VAL A 209 -31.65 5.06 -6.26
C VAL A 209 -30.72 5.08 -5.03
N GLN A 210 -29.76 4.15 -4.95
CA GLN A 210 -28.77 4.13 -3.87
C GLN A 210 -27.60 5.07 -4.15
N ALA A 211 -27.23 5.27 -5.42
CA ALA A 211 -26.10 6.11 -5.80
C ALA A 211 -26.38 7.61 -5.63
N GLN A 212 -27.60 8.05 -5.99
CA GLN A 212 -27.97 9.48 -5.98
C GLN A 212 -27.72 10.20 -4.65
N PRO A 213 -28.22 9.74 -3.49
CA PRO A 213 -28.01 10.45 -2.23
C PRO A 213 -26.52 10.60 -1.89
N LEU A 214 -25.72 9.56 -2.15
CA LEU A 214 -24.27 9.59 -1.91
C LEU A 214 -23.55 10.60 -2.81
N ILE A 215 -23.95 10.68 -4.09
CA ILE A 215 -23.37 11.62 -5.06
C ILE A 215 -23.75 13.06 -4.70
N GLU A 216 -24.99 13.30 -4.28
CA GLU A 216 -25.46 14.63 -3.88
C GLU A 216 -24.76 15.13 -2.62
N GLU A 217 -24.59 14.26 -1.63
CA GLU A 217 -23.82 14.54 -0.42
C GLU A 217 -22.35 14.83 -0.74
N ALA A 218 -21.73 14.01 -1.60
CA ALA A 218 -20.35 14.21 -2.05
C ALA A 218 -20.17 15.54 -2.83
N LEU A 219 -21.12 15.90 -3.69
CA LEU A 219 -21.12 17.18 -4.41
C LEU A 219 -21.25 18.36 -3.42
N GLY A 220 -22.12 18.25 -2.41
CA GLY A 220 -22.25 19.24 -1.35
C GLY A 220 -20.93 19.52 -0.65
N MET A 221 -20.21 18.47 -0.23
CA MET A 221 -18.90 18.62 0.42
C MET A 221 -17.85 19.28 -0.47
N VAL A 222 -17.83 18.95 -1.76
CA VAL A 222 -16.87 19.55 -2.70
C VAL A 222 -17.16 21.04 -2.89
N VAL A 223 -18.44 21.42 -3.04
CA VAL A 223 -18.86 22.82 -3.19
C VAL A 223 -18.62 23.64 -1.92
N GLU A 224 -18.88 23.08 -0.75
CA GLU A 224 -18.57 23.72 0.54
C GLU A 224 -17.06 23.90 0.74
N GLY A 225 -16.26 22.87 0.41
CA GLY A 225 -14.80 22.96 0.45
C GLY A 225 -14.26 24.06 -0.48
N TYR A 226 -14.87 24.22 -1.66
CA TYR A 226 -14.60 25.33 -2.56
C TYR A 226 -14.88 26.70 -1.93
N ALA A 227 -16.04 26.85 -1.28
CA ALA A 227 -16.43 28.11 -0.67
C ALA A 227 -15.46 28.53 0.46
N SER A 228 -14.90 27.56 1.19
CA SER A 228 -13.91 27.84 2.24
C SER A 228 -12.53 28.24 1.72
N ASP A 229 -12.04 27.63 0.63
CA ASP A 229 -10.74 27.98 0.02
C ASP A 229 -10.79 29.38 -0.65
N ASP A 230 -11.92 29.74 -1.24
CA ASP A 230 -12.13 31.07 -1.83
C ASP A 230 -12.30 32.18 -0.77
N THR A 231 -12.79 31.86 0.44
CA THR A 231 -12.81 32.83 1.55
C THR A 231 -11.42 33.09 2.12
N PHE A 232 -10.55 32.07 2.18
CA PHE A 232 -9.18 32.22 2.66
C PHE A 232 -8.31 33.03 1.68
N ASN A 233 -8.51 32.86 0.36
CA ASN A 233 -7.79 33.64 -0.65
C ASN A 233 -8.30 35.08 -0.80
N LYS A 234 -9.46 35.45 -0.25
CA LYS A 234 -9.98 36.83 -0.30
C LYS A 234 -9.48 37.74 0.80
N GLU A 235 -8.85 37.20 1.85
CA GLU A 235 -8.28 38.02 2.94
C GLU A 235 -6.82 38.43 2.68
N ASP A 236 -6.15 37.83 1.69
CA ASP A 236 -4.74 38.11 1.36
C ASP A 236 -4.55 39.06 0.15
N ASP A 237 -5.62 39.52 -0.50
CA ASP A 237 -5.54 40.39 -1.70
C ASP A 237 -5.30 41.90 -1.38
N ASP A 238 -5.23 42.29 -0.10
CA ASP A 238 -5.03 43.70 0.31
C ASP A 238 -3.64 44.04 0.88
N VAL A 239 -2.65 43.14 0.76
CA VAL A 239 -1.27 43.46 1.19
C VAL A 239 -0.29 43.41 0.02
N ASP A 240 0.01 44.60 -0.49
CA ASP A 240 1.14 44.89 -1.36
C ASP A 240 2.42 44.15 -0.91
N GLY A 241 2.95 43.34 -1.82
CA GLY A 241 4.38 43.06 -1.93
C GLY A 241 5.01 42.19 -0.85
N ALA A 242 5.08 40.88 -1.10
CA ALA A 242 6.32 40.11 -0.92
C ALA A 242 6.16 38.71 -1.49
N ALA A 243 6.94 38.41 -2.54
CA ALA A 243 7.18 37.04 -2.98
C ALA A 243 7.87 36.26 -1.85
N THR A 244 7.09 35.57 -1.03
CA THR A 244 7.61 34.55 -0.12
C THR A 244 7.31 33.19 -0.73
N ALA A 245 8.39 32.54 -1.16
CA ALA A 245 8.38 31.17 -1.66
C ALA A 245 7.97 30.22 -0.53
N THR A 246 6.66 30.01 -0.37
CA THR A 246 6.11 29.00 0.53
C THR A 246 6.00 27.67 -0.23
N ALA A 247 6.76 26.70 0.28
CA ALA A 247 6.65 25.24 0.15
C ALA A 247 6.39 24.62 -1.25
N PRO A 248 7.21 23.64 -1.68
CA PRO A 248 6.94 22.92 -2.92
C PRO A 248 5.59 22.19 -2.80
N LYS A 249 4.66 22.54 -3.70
CA LYS A 249 3.35 21.88 -3.91
C LYS A 249 3.54 20.36 -3.97
N ARG A 250 3.35 19.70 -2.83
CA ARG A 250 3.53 18.25 -2.67
C ARG A 250 2.17 17.61 -2.84
N HIS A 251 2.03 16.82 -3.91
CA HIS A 251 0.78 16.24 -4.45
C HIS A 251 -0.21 17.29 -4.95
N ARG A 252 -0.20 17.55 -6.26
CA ARG A 252 -1.40 18.08 -6.93
C ARG A 252 -2.44 16.95 -6.86
N GLY A 253 -3.19 16.91 -5.75
CA GLY A 253 -4.41 16.14 -5.64
C GLY A 253 -5.32 16.48 -6.82
N GLU A 254 -6.18 15.55 -7.18
CA GLU A 254 -7.21 15.78 -8.19
C GLU A 254 -7.93 17.10 -7.85
N SER A 255 -7.97 18.04 -8.79
CA SER A 255 -8.60 19.35 -8.54
C SER A 255 -10.02 19.12 -8.05
N SER A 256 -10.49 19.88 -7.07
CA SER A 256 -11.88 19.80 -6.59
C SER A 256 -12.87 19.91 -7.77
N SER A 257 -12.49 20.58 -8.87
CA SER A 257 -13.29 20.74 -10.10
C SER A 257 -13.40 19.43 -10.88
N ARG A 258 -12.32 18.66 -10.92
CA ARG A 258 -12.28 17.32 -11.53
C ARG A 258 -13.17 16.36 -10.74
N ILE A 259 -13.12 16.41 -9.41
CA ILE A 259 -13.96 15.58 -8.54
C ILE A 259 -15.44 15.94 -8.74
N ALA A 260 -15.79 17.23 -8.72
CA ALA A 260 -17.14 17.69 -8.99
C ALA A 260 -17.63 17.28 -10.40
N SER A 261 -16.80 17.49 -11.43
CA SER A 261 -17.06 17.05 -12.80
C SER A 261 -17.35 15.55 -12.87
N ASN A 262 -16.52 14.72 -12.25
CA ASN A 262 -16.70 13.26 -12.19
C ASN A 262 -18.02 12.86 -11.51
N LEU A 263 -18.35 13.47 -10.38
CA LEU A 263 -19.61 13.22 -9.66
C LEU A 263 -20.84 13.63 -10.48
N LEU A 264 -20.79 14.77 -11.19
CA LEU A 264 -21.85 15.22 -12.09
C LEU A 264 -22.06 14.25 -13.26
N VAL A 265 -21.01 13.64 -13.79
CA VAL A 265 -21.13 12.59 -14.82
C VAL A 265 -21.97 11.42 -14.30
N VAL A 266 -21.68 10.90 -13.11
CA VAL A 266 -22.44 9.77 -12.55
C VAL A 266 -23.88 10.18 -12.23
N LYS A 267 -24.07 11.40 -11.71
CA LYS A 267 -25.42 11.97 -11.50
C LYS A 267 -26.21 11.99 -12.81
N ALA A 268 -25.60 12.46 -13.90
CA ALA A 268 -26.21 12.48 -15.22
C ALA A 268 -26.52 11.05 -15.72
N LEU A 269 -25.61 10.09 -15.54
CA LEU A 269 -25.83 8.71 -15.97
C LEU A 269 -27.03 8.05 -15.29
N CYS A 270 -27.31 8.42 -14.03
CA CYS A 270 -28.47 7.95 -13.28
C CYS A 270 -29.78 8.72 -13.56
N GLU A 271 -29.74 9.80 -14.34
CA GLU A 271 -30.92 10.59 -14.68
C GLU A 271 -31.74 9.89 -15.79
N PRO A 272 -33.03 9.56 -15.57
CA PRO A 272 -33.87 8.96 -16.61
C PRO A 272 -34.24 9.94 -17.72
N ASP A 273 -34.48 11.23 -17.41
CA ASP A 273 -34.83 12.23 -18.41
C ASP A 273 -33.61 12.59 -19.27
N ILE A 274 -33.70 12.35 -20.58
CA ILE A 274 -32.63 12.65 -21.54
C ILE A 274 -32.30 14.15 -21.58
N GLY A 275 -33.31 15.02 -21.43
CA GLY A 275 -33.10 16.47 -21.43
C GLY A 275 -32.30 16.93 -20.22
N LEU A 276 -32.71 16.48 -19.03
CA LEU A 276 -32.02 16.79 -17.78
C LEU A 276 -30.63 16.14 -17.73
N LYS A 277 -30.51 14.88 -18.18
CA LYS A 277 -29.22 14.18 -18.36
C LYS A 277 -28.26 15.00 -19.22
N GLY A 278 -28.71 15.53 -20.36
CA GLY A 278 -27.90 16.37 -21.23
C GLY A 278 -27.43 17.66 -20.55
N LYS A 279 -28.32 18.31 -19.79
CA LYS A 279 -27.98 19.52 -19.03
C LYS A 279 -26.91 19.26 -17.96
N ILE A 280 -27.08 18.21 -17.15
CA ILE A 280 -26.12 17.85 -16.09
C ILE A 280 -24.78 17.41 -16.71
N MET A 281 -24.81 16.67 -17.82
CA MET A 281 -23.59 16.25 -18.50
C MET A 281 -22.82 17.43 -19.11
N PHE A 282 -23.52 18.43 -19.64
CA PHE A 282 -22.91 19.67 -20.11
C PHE A 282 -22.28 20.45 -18.95
N GLU A 283 -22.99 20.56 -17.82
CA GLU A 283 -22.46 21.17 -16.59
C GLU A 283 -21.17 20.46 -16.14
N ALA A 284 -21.14 19.13 -16.15
CA ALA A 284 -19.95 18.34 -15.80
C ALA A 284 -18.72 18.71 -16.64
N VAL A 285 -18.89 18.92 -17.95
CA VAL A 285 -17.81 19.34 -18.87
C VAL A 285 -17.41 20.79 -18.63
N GLN A 286 -18.36 21.67 -18.29
CA GLN A 286 -18.04 23.06 -17.94
C GLN A 286 -17.27 23.17 -16.62
N THR A 287 -17.59 22.34 -15.62
CA THR A 287 -16.89 22.32 -14.34
C THR A 287 -15.41 21.98 -14.50
N ASP A 288 -15.07 21.05 -15.40
CA ASP A 288 -13.68 20.78 -15.78
C ASP A 288 -13.55 20.45 -17.28
N PRO A 289 -13.21 21.45 -18.11
CA PRO A 289 -13.06 21.26 -19.56
C PRO A 289 -11.90 20.32 -19.95
N GLN A 290 -10.95 20.06 -19.04
CA GLN A 290 -9.84 19.14 -19.26
C GLN A 290 -10.19 17.70 -18.82
N ASN A 291 -11.45 17.45 -18.45
CA ASN A 291 -11.92 16.12 -18.07
C ASN A 291 -12.29 15.28 -19.28
N ASP A 292 -11.29 14.60 -19.86
CA ASP A 292 -11.46 13.68 -20.99
C ASP A 292 -12.56 12.64 -20.76
N TYR A 293 -12.73 12.17 -19.51
CA TYR A 293 -13.78 11.22 -19.17
C TYR A 293 -15.16 11.87 -19.34
N ALA A 294 -15.41 13.03 -18.72
CA ALA A 294 -16.67 13.76 -18.86
C ALA A 294 -16.97 14.13 -20.32
N VAL A 295 -15.96 14.63 -21.04
CA VAL A 295 -16.07 14.98 -22.48
C VAL A 295 -16.44 13.74 -23.30
N SER A 296 -15.83 12.59 -23.04
CA SER A 296 -16.14 11.34 -23.75
C SER A 296 -17.58 10.88 -23.51
N GLN A 297 -18.08 10.98 -22.28
CA GLN A 297 -19.45 10.62 -21.92
C GLN A 297 -20.47 11.59 -22.54
N ALA A 298 -20.17 12.89 -22.54
CA ALA A 298 -20.99 13.90 -23.21
C ALA A 298 -21.10 13.63 -24.71
N ASN A 299 -19.97 13.38 -25.39
CA ASN A 299 -19.95 13.07 -26.81
C ASN A 299 -20.71 11.78 -27.13
N ALA A 300 -20.62 10.75 -26.28
CA ALA A 300 -21.38 9.52 -26.43
C ALA A 300 -22.89 9.77 -26.33
N LEU A 301 -23.33 10.61 -25.39
CA LEU A 301 -24.74 10.98 -25.24
C LEU A 301 -25.27 11.74 -26.46
N VAL A 302 -24.53 12.74 -26.96
CA VAL A 302 -24.90 13.49 -28.17
C VAL A 302 -25.08 12.54 -29.36
N LYS A 303 -24.14 11.62 -29.57
CA LYS A 303 -24.21 10.62 -30.64
C LYS A 303 -25.41 9.67 -30.48
N GLN A 304 -25.80 9.33 -29.26
CA GLN A 304 -27.02 8.54 -29.02
C GLN A 304 -28.28 9.32 -29.41
N MET A 305 -28.34 10.62 -29.08
CA MET A 305 -29.46 11.49 -29.44
C MET A 305 -29.59 11.67 -30.95
N GLU A 306 -28.47 11.92 -31.65
CA GLU A 306 -28.45 12.03 -33.12
C GLU A 306 -29.00 10.78 -33.80
N ARG A 307 -28.56 9.59 -33.33
CA ARG A 307 -29.07 8.31 -33.84
C ARG A 307 -30.57 8.17 -33.59
N ALA A 308 -31.04 8.50 -32.39
CA ALA A 308 -32.46 8.43 -32.05
C ALA A 308 -33.30 9.37 -32.95
N GLN A 309 -32.80 10.57 -33.24
CA GLN A 309 -33.43 11.51 -34.17
C GLN A 309 -33.47 10.99 -35.61
N GLN A 310 -32.38 10.39 -36.10
CA GLN A 310 -32.34 9.77 -37.43
C GLN A 310 -33.37 8.64 -37.56
N PHE A 311 -33.50 7.77 -36.55
CA PHE A 311 -34.53 6.72 -36.53
C PHE A 311 -35.95 7.30 -36.52
N SER A 312 -36.19 8.39 -35.78
CA SER A 312 -37.48 9.08 -35.76
C SER A 312 -37.82 9.69 -37.14
N ASN A 313 -36.83 10.26 -37.82
CA ASN A 313 -37.01 10.87 -39.13
C ASN A 313 -37.19 9.84 -40.26
N THR A 314 -36.68 8.61 -40.10
CA THR A 314 -36.83 7.53 -41.09
C THR A 314 -38.17 6.79 -40.96
N LYS A 315 -38.85 6.91 -39.82
CA LYS A 315 -40.18 6.32 -39.56
C LYS A 315 -41.35 7.25 -39.89
N ARG A 316 -41.08 8.52 -40.20
CA ARG A 316 -42.05 9.49 -40.74
C ARG A 316 -42.04 9.45 -42.25
#